data_AF-A0A9D0NXX8-F1
#
_entry.id   AF-A0A9D0NXX8-F1
#
_cell.length_a   1.000
_cell.length_b   1.000
_cell.length_c   1.000
_cell.angle_alpha   90.00
_cell.angle_beta   90.00
_cell.angle_gamma   90.00
#
_symmetry.space_group_name_H-M   'P 1'
#
loop_
_entity.id
_entity.type
_entity.pdbx_description
1 polymer ?
#
loop_
_entity_poly.entity_id
_entity_poly.type
_entity_poly.pdbx_seq_one_letter_code
_entity_poly.pdbx_strand_id
1 'polypeptide(L)'
;MLILTLLLLVSCAGSETKDSLASEQGDAKELYKKGEKQLQNKNYTLAIEKFETLESRYPFGPYAQQAQLDIAYAYFELQEPDSAIAAADQFIKLNPRHKHVDYAYYVKGLANFSRFDGALDRFIPKDLGDLDTNPIKQAFNDFKRLVTRFPDSPYAADAEQRMIYLRNLLANHEYKVAEFYQRRGAPVAVINRSTHLIKTYDGSDVIPDTLVLMANAYKKLGLQDSLEDTLKVISLNFPGRAPQLTEEIESR
;
A
#
# COMPACT_ATOMS: atom_id res chain seq x y z
N MET A 1 21.53 -77.83 25.32
CA MET A 1 22.69 -76.92 25.28
C MET A 1 22.72 -76.28 23.90
N LEU A 2 22.87 -74.96 23.86
CA LEU A 2 23.02 -74.05 22.70
C LEU A 2 21.77 -73.86 21.82
N ILE A 3 20.97 -72.79 22.00
CA ILE A 3 21.22 -71.35 21.71
C ILE A 3 21.12 -71.14 20.18
N LEU A 4 19.98 -70.69 19.65
CA LEU A 4 19.48 -69.31 19.65
C LEU A 4 20.34 -68.40 18.75
N THR A 5 19.98 -68.28 17.48
CA THR A 5 20.32 -67.10 16.65
C THR A 5 19.04 -66.53 16.06
N LEU A 6 18.67 -65.45 16.73
CA LEU A 6 17.45 -64.70 16.68
C LEU A 6 17.55 -63.67 15.55
N LEU A 7 16.74 -63.83 14.51
CA LEU A 7 16.33 -62.72 13.64
C LEU A 7 15.49 -61.76 14.50
N LEU A 8 16.07 -60.63 14.89
CA LEU A 8 15.32 -59.46 15.35
C LEU A 8 15.90 -58.20 14.70
N LEU A 9 15.51 -57.98 13.45
CA LEU A 9 15.35 -56.63 12.92
C LEU A 9 13.92 -56.21 13.22
N VAL A 10 13.62 -55.93 14.49
CA VAL A 10 12.38 -55.26 14.88
C VAL A 10 12.66 -53.77 14.99
N SER A 11 12.21 -53.09 13.94
CA SER A 11 12.01 -51.66 13.84
C SER A 11 11.20 -51.13 15.03
N CYS A 12 11.86 -50.43 15.95
CA CYS A 12 11.23 -49.54 16.93
C CYS A 12 11.72 -48.10 16.69
N ALA A 13 11.06 -47.39 15.77
CA ALA A 13 11.36 -45.97 15.48
C ALA A 13 10.08 -45.12 15.40
N GLY A 14 9.04 -45.46 16.17
CA GLY A 14 7.70 -44.88 16.02
C GLY A 14 7.15 -44.04 17.20
N SER A 15 7.78 -44.08 18.38
CA SER A 15 7.25 -43.43 19.59
C SER A 15 8.03 -42.21 20.06
N GLU A 16 9.36 -42.23 20.03
CA GLU A 16 10.18 -41.09 20.50
C GLU A 16 10.03 -39.83 19.64
N THR A 17 9.72 -40.00 18.35
CA THR A 17 9.54 -38.88 17.41
C THR A 17 8.24 -38.11 17.63
N LYS A 18 7.17 -38.73 18.17
CA LYS A 18 5.91 -38.01 18.42
C LYS A 18 5.98 -37.16 19.68
N ASP A 19 6.63 -37.66 20.73
CA ASP A 19 6.78 -36.93 21.99
C ASP A 19 7.76 -35.76 21.86
N SER A 20 8.84 -35.91 21.09
CA SER A 20 9.78 -34.81 20.80
C SER A 20 9.12 -33.68 19.99
N LEU A 21 8.38 -34.01 18.92
CA LEU A 21 7.65 -33.04 18.11
C LEU A 21 6.57 -32.30 18.90
N ALA A 22 5.87 -32.98 19.81
CA ALA A 22 4.90 -32.35 20.71
C ALA A 22 5.58 -31.38 21.70
N SER A 23 6.78 -31.71 22.19
CA SER A 23 7.55 -30.85 23.09
C SER A 23 8.07 -29.59 22.39
N GLU A 24 8.56 -29.71 21.14
CA GLU A 24 9.04 -28.58 20.33
C GLU A 24 7.91 -27.62 19.97
N GLN A 25 6.73 -28.14 19.60
CA GLN A 25 5.54 -27.31 19.37
C GLN A 25 5.07 -26.60 20.65
N GLY A 26 5.21 -27.25 21.80
CA GLY A 26 4.93 -26.66 23.10
C GLY A 26 5.83 -25.46 23.41
N ASP A 27 7.14 -25.60 23.19
CA ASP A 27 8.11 -24.52 23.40
C ASP A 27 7.94 -23.38 22.39
N ALA A 28 7.73 -23.69 21.10
CA ALA A 28 7.44 -22.69 20.07
C ALA A 28 6.19 -21.86 20.40
N LYS A 29 5.13 -22.50 20.92
CA LYS A 29 3.91 -21.82 21.38
C LYS A 29 4.19 -20.91 22.58
N GLU A 30 5.01 -21.34 23.52
CA GLU A 30 5.36 -20.54 24.68
C GLU A 30 6.17 -19.29 24.29
N LEU A 31 7.16 -19.45 23.40
CA LEU A 31 7.93 -18.34 22.84
C LEU A 31 7.03 -17.35 22.09
N TYR A 32 6.11 -17.86 21.26
CA TYR A 32 5.15 -17.01 20.56
C TYR A 32 4.30 -16.18 21.54
N LYS A 33 3.74 -16.81 22.57
CA LYS A 33 2.96 -16.13 23.62
C LYS A 33 3.75 -15.05 24.35
N LYS A 34 5.05 -15.26 24.56
CA LYS A 34 5.93 -14.23 25.16
C LYS A 34 6.04 -13.01 24.25
N GLY A 35 6.20 -13.19 22.93
CA GLY A 35 6.19 -12.10 21.95
C GLY A 35 4.83 -11.40 21.86
N GLU A 36 3.74 -12.16 21.76
CA GLU A 36 2.36 -11.64 21.73
C GLU A 36 2.06 -10.77 22.96
N LYS A 37 2.49 -11.20 24.16
CA LYS A 37 2.35 -10.39 25.37
C LYS A 37 3.08 -9.05 25.27
N GLN A 38 4.25 -9.01 24.64
CA GLN A 38 4.97 -7.74 24.43
C GLN A 38 4.25 -6.86 23.40
N LEU A 39 3.70 -7.42 22.33
CA LEU A 39 2.86 -6.67 21.39
C LEU A 39 1.65 -6.04 22.08
N GLN A 40 0.93 -6.81 22.91
CA GLN A 40 -0.22 -6.32 23.67
C GLN A 40 0.16 -5.18 24.62
N ASN A 41 1.38 -5.24 25.18
CA ASN A 41 1.94 -4.17 26.01
C ASN A 41 2.53 -3.01 25.19
N LYS A 42 2.41 -3.03 23.86
CA LYS A 42 3.02 -2.06 22.92
C LYS A 42 4.54 -1.97 23.01
N ASN A 43 5.19 -3.00 23.55
CA ASN A 43 6.64 -3.10 23.58
C ASN A 43 7.13 -3.80 22.31
N TYR A 44 7.03 -3.10 21.19
CA TYR A 44 7.25 -3.64 19.85
C TYR A 44 8.69 -4.13 19.65
N THR A 45 9.70 -3.43 20.19
CA THR A 45 11.10 -3.84 20.11
C THR A 45 11.33 -5.19 20.79
N LEU A 46 10.81 -5.40 22.02
CA LEU A 46 10.92 -6.70 22.68
C LEU A 46 10.08 -7.76 22.00
N ALA A 47 8.92 -7.40 21.43
CA ALA A 47 8.11 -8.34 20.67
C ALA A 47 8.88 -8.91 19.47
N ILE A 48 9.51 -8.04 18.67
CA ILE A 48 10.35 -8.41 17.53
C ILE A 48 11.46 -9.37 17.99
N GLU A 49 12.20 -9.03 19.04
CA GLU A 49 13.26 -9.90 19.57
C GLU A 49 12.76 -11.31 19.92
N LYS A 50 11.56 -11.42 20.53
CA LYS A 50 10.96 -12.73 20.87
C LYS A 50 10.50 -13.49 19.64
N PHE A 51 9.95 -12.80 18.64
CA PHE A 51 9.52 -13.42 17.39
C PHE A 51 10.71 -13.85 16.52
N GLU A 52 11.76 -13.07 16.42
CA GLU A 52 13.01 -13.45 15.72
C GLU A 52 13.68 -14.65 16.42
N THR A 53 13.67 -14.69 17.75
CA THR A 53 14.16 -15.85 18.51
C THR A 53 13.34 -17.11 18.19
N LEU A 54 12.02 -16.96 18.07
CA LEU A 54 11.13 -18.04 17.67
C LEU A 54 11.42 -18.52 16.24
N GLU A 55 11.60 -17.61 15.28
CA GLU A 55 11.95 -17.96 13.90
C GLU A 55 13.32 -18.65 13.79
N SER A 56 14.30 -18.19 14.56
CA SER A 56 15.64 -18.76 14.59
C SER A 56 15.64 -20.21 15.11
N ARG A 57 14.83 -20.49 16.14
CA ARG A 57 14.76 -21.82 16.78
C ARG A 57 13.80 -22.77 16.06
N TYR A 58 12.68 -22.27 15.57
CA TYR A 58 11.56 -23.06 15.04
C TYR A 58 11.04 -22.53 13.68
N PRO A 59 11.88 -22.49 12.63
CA PRO A 59 11.62 -21.72 11.40
C PRO A 59 10.43 -22.17 10.54
N PHE A 60 9.94 -23.40 10.72
CA PHE A 60 8.94 -24.02 9.83
C PHE A 60 7.58 -24.30 10.49
N GLY A 61 7.32 -23.71 11.67
CA GLY A 61 6.08 -23.90 12.42
C GLY A 61 4.99 -22.87 12.10
N PRO A 62 3.71 -23.18 12.40
CA PRO A 62 2.60 -22.21 12.23
C PRO A 62 2.79 -20.97 13.10
N TYR A 63 3.41 -21.11 14.27
CA TYR A 63 3.75 -19.98 15.15
C TYR A 63 4.85 -19.10 14.55
N ALA A 64 5.80 -19.66 13.79
CA ALA A 64 6.82 -18.87 13.11
C ALA A 64 6.21 -18.09 11.93
N GLN A 65 5.27 -18.68 11.19
CA GLN A 65 4.54 -17.96 10.13
C GLN A 65 3.74 -16.78 10.71
N GLN A 66 3.06 -16.98 11.84
CA GLN A 66 2.36 -15.88 12.50
C GLN A 66 3.35 -14.83 13.06
N ALA A 67 4.47 -15.26 13.64
CA ALA A 67 5.53 -14.37 14.12
C ALA A 67 6.08 -13.46 13.01
N GLN A 68 6.27 -13.97 11.79
CA GLN A 68 6.70 -13.17 10.63
C GLN A 68 5.74 -12.01 10.31
N LEU A 69 4.43 -12.25 10.41
CA LEU A 69 3.41 -11.20 10.23
C LEU A 69 3.46 -10.19 11.37
N ASP A 70 3.58 -10.70 12.59
CA ASP A 70 3.60 -9.89 13.81
C ASP A 70 4.84 -9.01 13.89
N ILE A 71 5.98 -9.46 13.36
CA ILE A 71 7.20 -8.65 13.17
C ILE A 71 6.94 -7.49 12.20
N ALA A 72 6.31 -7.76 11.04
CA ALA A 72 6.00 -6.71 10.07
C ALA A 72 5.08 -5.64 10.67
N TYR A 73 4.08 -6.06 11.44
CA TYR A 73 3.20 -5.16 12.19
C TYR A 73 3.96 -4.37 13.27
N ALA A 74 4.82 -5.03 14.05
CA ALA A 74 5.60 -4.37 15.08
C ALA A 74 6.53 -3.27 14.51
N TYR A 75 7.18 -3.54 13.38
CA TYR A 75 7.99 -2.53 12.68
C TYR A 75 7.14 -1.36 12.17
N PHE A 76 5.94 -1.63 11.66
CA PHE A 76 5.02 -0.58 11.25
C PHE A 76 4.65 0.33 12.43
N GLU A 77 4.31 -0.26 13.58
CA GLU A 77 3.98 0.47 14.80
C GLU A 77 5.17 1.26 15.39
N LEU A 78 6.40 0.77 15.18
CA LEU A 78 7.64 1.50 15.51
C LEU A 78 7.95 2.65 14.55
N GLN A 79 7.12 2.89 13.53
CA GLN A 79 7.39 3.85 12.47
C GLN A 79 8.68 3.55 11.69
N GLU A 80 8.99 2.27 11.52
CA GLU A 80 10.11 1.78 10.70
C GLU A 80 9.58 1.15 9.40
N PRO A 81 9.20 1.99 8.41
CA PRO A 81 8.49 1.47 7.24
C PRO A 81 9.36 0.59 6.35
N ASP A 82 10.67 0.85 6.23
CA ASP A 82 11.61 -0.03 5.50
C ASP A 82 11.63 -1.45 6.09
N SER A 83 11.78 -1.55 7.42
CA SER A 83 11.78 -2.82 8.14
C SER A 83 10.44 -3.55 7.99
N ALA A 84 9.32 -2.82 8.12
CA ALA A 84 7.98 -3.38 7.97
C ALA A 84 7.73 -3.94 6.56
N ILE A 85 8.14 -3.19 5.52
CA ILE A 85 8.01 -3.63 4.13
C ILE A 85 8.86 -4.86 3.86
N ALA A 86 10.11 -4.87 4.34
CA ALA A 86 11.00 -6.02 4.17
C ALA A 86 10.44 -7.28 4.83
N ALA A 87 9.94 -7.18 6.06
CA ALA A 87 9.31 -8.28 6.79
C ALA A 87 8.05 -8.78 6.08
N ALA A 88 7.17 -7.87 5.62
CA ALA A 88 5.98 -8.23 4.87
C ALA A 88 6.31 -8.91 3.53
N ASP A 89 7.30 -8.41 2.78
CA ASP A 89 7.75 -9.02 1.53
C ASP A 89 8.35 -10.41 1.75
N GLN A 90 9.12 -10.60 2.82
CA GLN A 90 9.62 -11.90 3.20
C GLN A 90 8.47 -12.87 3.49
N PHE A 91 7.46 -12.45 4.26
CA PHE A 91 6.30 -13.28 4.54
C PHE A 91 5.55 -13.68 3.26
N ILE A 92 5.27 -12.72 2.37
CA ILE A 92 4.58 -12.96 1.09
C ILE A 92 5.37 -13.95 0.23
N LYS A 93 6.70 -13.81 0.19
CA LYS A 93 7.59 -14.67 -0.60
C LYS A 93 7.67 -16.09 -0.05
N LEU A 94 7.79 -16.24 1.26
CA LEU A 94 7.94 -17.55 1.91
C LEU A 94 6.60 -18.29 2.03
N ASN A 95 5.50 -17.56 2.17
CA ASN A 95 4.19 -18.13 2.50
C ASN A 95 3.07 -17.72 1.51
N PRO A 96 3.24 -17.84 0.17
CA PRO A 96 2.32 -17.25 -0.82
C PRO A 96 0.89 -17.82 -0.81
N ARG A 97 0.67 -18.97 -0.16
CA ARG A 97 -0.64 -19.65 -0.02
C ARG A 97 -1.22 -19.54 1.40
N HIS A 98 -0.57 -18.78 2.29
CA HIS A 98 -1.05 -18.64 3.66
C HIS A 98 -2.34 -17.82 3.72
N LYS A 99 -3.23 -18.16 4.65
CA LYS A 99 -4.55 -17.52 4.82
C LYS A 99 -4.51 -16.02 5.15
N HIS A 100 -3.35 -15.51 5.57
CA HIS A 100 -3.13 -14.12 6.00
C HIS A 100 -2.13 -13.36 5.10
N VAL A 101 -1.93 -13.82 3.86
CA VAL A 101 -1.12 -13.08 2.87
C VAL A 101 -1.74 -11.72 2.53
N ASP A 102 -3.07 -11.64 2.55
CA ASP A 102 -3.83 -10.40 2.42
C ASP A 102 -3.42 -9.37 3.49
N TYR A 103 -3.30 -9.79 4.75
CA TYR A 103 -2.81 -8.92 5.82
C TYR A 103 -1.37 -8.43 5.59
N ALA A 104 -0.48 -9.28 5.07
CA ALA A 104 0.89 -8.84 4.74
C ALA A 104 0.90 -7.76 3.64
N TYR A 105 0.07 -7.90 2.59
CA TYR A 105 -0.09 -6.84 1.60
C TYR A 105 -0.65 -5.56 2.20
N TYR A 106 -1.59 -5.68 3.14
CA TYR A 106 -2.16 -4.55 3.84
C TYR A 106 -1.12 -3.79 4.69
N VAL A 107 -0.36 -4.49 5.52
CA VAL A 107 0.72 -3.91 6.34
C VAL A 107 1.78 -3.25 5.45
N LYS A 108 2.16 -3.88 4.33
CA LYS A 108 3.06 -3.30 3.35
C LYS A 108 2.52 -1.98 2.77
N GLY A 109 1.23 -1.96 2.40
CA GLY A 109 0.54 -0.76 1.93
C GLY A 109 0.51 0.34 2.99
N LEU A 110 0.21 0.00 4.25
CA LEU A 110 0.23 0.93 5.39
C LEU A 110 1.61 1.51 5.65
N ALA A 111 2.67 0.69 5.58
CA ALA A 111 4.04 1.16 5.78
C ALA A 111 4.50 2.11 4.67
N ASN A 112 4.14 1.85 3.40
CA ASN A 112 4.40 2.79 2.32
C ASN A 112 3.54 4.07 2.45
N PHE A 113 2.29 3.93 2.93
CA PHE A 113 1.40 5.05 3.19
C PHE A 113 1.94 5.95 4.32
N SER A 114 2.45 5.36 5.40
CA SER A 114 2.96 6.10 6.56
C SER A 114 4.25 6.87 6.27
N ARG A 115 5.04 6.48 5.27
CA ARG A 115 6.16 7.31 4.77
C ARG A 115 5.69 8.68 4.31
N PHE A 116 4.49 8.72 3.73
CA PHE A 116 3.84 9.95 3.31
C PHE A 116 3.08 10.59 4.49
N ASP A 117 2.32 9.82 5.27
CA ASP A 117 1.49 10.33 6.37
C ASP A 117 2.29 10.89 7.54
N GLY A 118 3.45 10.29 7.87
CA GLY A 118 4.40 10.87 8.83
C GLY A 118 4.99 12.21 8.36
N ALA A 119 4.91 12.53 7.07
CA ALA A 119 5.23 13.83 6.52
C ALA A 119 4.01 14.78 6.45
N LEU A 120 2.76 14.28 6.55
CA LEU A 120 1.54 15.09 6.47
C LEU A 120 1.45 16.12 7.62
N ASP A 121 1.87 15.76 8.84
CA ASP A 121 1.72 16.62 10.02
C ASP A 121 2.80 17.72 10.16
N ARG A 122 3.85 17.69 9.32
CA ARG A 122 4.92 18.73 9.33
C ARG A 122 5.23 19.35 7.97
N PHE A 123 4.92 18.67 6.86
CA PHE A 123 5.44 19.02 5.55
C PHE A 123 4.52 18.58 4.39
N ILE A 124 3.20 18.81 4.45
CA ILE A 124 2.51 19.05 3.17
C ILE A 124 3.19 20.29 2.59
N PRO A 125 3.97 20.19 1.50
CA PRO A 125 4.49 21.39 0.89
C PRO A 125 3.26 22.21 0.50
N LYS A 126 3.24 23.50 0.84
CA LYS A 126 2.16 24.41 0.40
C LYS A 126 1.95 24.32 -1.12
N ASP A 127 2.94 23.83 -1.86
CA ASP A 127 2.85 23.46 -3.27
C ASP A 127 2.94 21.94 -3.49
N LEU A 128 1.79 21.28 -3.69
CA LEU A 128 1.73 19.85 -4.04
C LEU A 128 2.46 19.52 -5.36
N GLY A 129 2.87 20.51 -6.16
CA GLY A 129 3.62 20.31 -7.40
C GLY A 129 5.06 19.82 -7.22
N ASP A 130 5.66 20.01 -6.03
CA ASP A 130 7.04 19.59 -5.72
C ASP A 130 7.10 18.28 -4.89
N LEU A 131 5.97 17.62 -4.71
CA LEU A 131 5.83 16.43 -3.87
C LEU A 131 6.54 15.20 -4.48
N ASP A 132 7.34 14.48 -3.70
CA ASP A 132 7.85 13.17 -4.14
C ASP A 132 6.68 12.17 -4.22
N THR A 133 6.32 11.81 -5.44
CA THR A 133 5.19 10.91 -5.72
C THR A 133 5.52 9.43 -5.60
N ASN A 134 6.79 9.05 -5.41
CA ASN A 134 7.18 7.65 -5.40
C ASN A 134 6.58 6.85 -4.23
N PRO A 135 6.63 7.32 -2.97
CA PRO A 135 6.01 6.60 -1.85
C PRO A 135 4.49 6.44 -2.04
N ILE A 136 3.83 7.47 -2.58
CA ILE A 136 2.38 7.48 -2.85
C ILE A 136 2.03 6.42 -3.91
N LYS A 137 2.81 6.34 -4.99
CA LYS A 137 2.65 5.32 -6.04
C LYS A 137 2.91 3.91 -5.50
N GLN A 138 3.91 3.74 -4.64
CA GLN A 138 4.21 2.45 -4.02
C GLN A 138 3.05 1.98 -3.12
N ALA A 139 2.57 2.85 -2.23
CA ALA A 139 1.41 2.57 -1.37
C ALA A 139 0.17 2.21 -2.19
N PHE A 140 -0.14 2.99 -3.23
CA PHE A 140 -1.27 2.72 -4.12
C PHE A 140 -1.15 1.34 -4.78
N ASN A 141 0.04 0.98 -5.27
CA ASN A 141 0.26 -0.30 -5.91
C ASN A 141 0.16 -1.49 -4.94
N ASP A 142 0.60 -1.33 -3.69
CA ASP A 142 0.47 -2.39 -2.69
C ASP A 142 -0.97 -2.60 -2.24
N PHE A 143 -1.73 -1.51 -2.00
CA PHE A 143 -3.18 -1.61 -1.78
C PHE A 143 -3.92 -2.18 -3.00
N LYS A 144 -3.54 -1.77 -4.22
CA LYS A 144 -4.12 -2.33 -5.45
C LYS A 144 -3.89 -3.83 -5.54
N ARG A 145 -2.70 -4.32 -5.19
CA ARG A 145 -2.40 -5.76 -5.16
C ARG A 145 -3.29 -6.50 -4.17
N LEU A 146 -3.51 -5.92 -2.98
CA LEU A 146 -4.44 -6.46 -1.98
C LEU A 146 -5.86 -6.59 -2.56
N VAL A 147 -6.44 -5.48 -3.00
CA VAL A 147 -7.84 -5.43 -3.50
C VAL A 147 -8.03 -6.31 -4.74
N THR A 148 -7.04 -6.35 -5.64
CA THR A 148 -7.13 -7.17 -6.87
C THR A 148 -7.02 -8.67 -6.57
N ARG A 149 -6.14 -9.07 -5.64
CA ARG A 149 -5.88 -10.48 -5.35
C ARG A 149 -6.80 -11.06 -4.27
N PHE A 150 -7.26 -10.23 -3.35
CA PHE A 150 -8.05 -10.61 -2.17
C PHE A 150 -9.23 -9.64 -1.99
N PRO A 151 -10.18 -9.59 -2.94
CA PRO A 151 -11.29 -8.65 -2.89
C PRO A 151 -12.20 -8.86 -1.66
N ASP A 152 -12.30 -10.09 -1.16
CA ASP A 152 -13.10 -10.43 0.03
C ASP A 152 -12.33 -10.28 1.35
N SER A 153 -11.10 -9.76 1.33
CA SER A 153 -10.30 -9.53 2.53
C SER A 153 -11.00 -8.52 3.44
N PRO A 154 -10.96 -8.70 4.78
CA PRO A 154 -11.46 -7.68 5.71
C PRO A 154 -10.73 -6.33 5.59
N TYR A 155 -9.55 -6.31 4.97
CA TYR A 155 -8.74 -5.10 4.76
C TYR A 155 -9.00 -4.42 3.42
N ALA A 156 -9.77 -5.04 2.51
CA ALA A 156 -9.96 -4.53 1.15
C ALA A 156 -10.68 -3.17 1.14
N ALA A 157 -11.75 -3.02 1.94
CA ALA A 157 -12.53 -1.78 1.99
C ALA A 157 -11.70 -0.57 2.45
N ASP A 158 -10.86 -0.73 3.50
CA ASP A 158 -9.96 0.34 3.94
C ASP A 158 -8.90 0.65 2.88
N ALA A 159 -8.31 -0.39 2.27
CA ALA A 159 -7.34 -0.23 1.19
C ALA A 159 -7.92 0.52 -0.02
N GLU A 160 -9.17 0.26 -0.40
CA GLU A 160 -9.86 0.99 -1.47
C GLU A 160 -10.01 2.48 -1.14
N GLN A 161 -10.42 2.82 0.09
CA GLN A 161 -10.54 4.22 0.51
C GLN A 161 -9.17 4.93 0.47
N ARG A 162 -8.11 4.26 0.93
CA ARG A 162 -6.73 4.78 0.83
C ARG A 162 -6.29 4.94 -0.62
N MET A 163 -6.64 4.01 -1.50
CA MET A 163 -6.36 4.11 -2.93
C MET A 163 -7.02 5.33 -3.55
N ILE A 164 -8.28 5.62 -3.22
CA ILE A 164 -8.99 6.83 -3.68
C ILE A 164 -8.25 8.09 -3.21
N TYR A 165 -7.87 8.14 -1.94
CA TYR A 165 -7.11 9.25 -1.37
C TYR A 165 -5.77 9.46 -2.10
N LEU A 166 -4.95 8.41 -2.21
CA LEU A 166 -3.64 8.47 -2.86
C LEU A 166 -3.77 8.86 -4.34
N ARG A 167 -4.81 8.39 -5.02
CA ARG A 167 -5.10 8.73 -6.41
C ARG A 167 -5.42 10.21 -6.58
N ASN A 168 -6.26 10.78 -5.72
CA ASN A 168 -6.57 12.21 -5.73
C ASN A 168 -5.33 13.06 -5.42
N LEU A 169 -4.47 12.58 -4.52
CA LEU A 169 -3.21 13.27 -4.22
C LEU A 169 -2.27 13.32 -5.43
N LEU A 170 -2.13 12.22 -6.17
CA LEU A 170 -1.36 12.18 -7.42
C LEU A 170 -1.98 13.08 -8.50
N ALA A 171 -3.31 13.11 -8.61
CA ALA A 171 -4.00 14.00 -9.53
C ALA A 171 -3.74 15.47 -9.20
N ASN A 172 -3.82 15.84 -7.91
CA ASN A 172 -3.56 17.20 -7.45
C ASN A 172 -2.10 17.63 -7.71
N HIS A 173 -1.12 16.72 -7.55
CA HIS A 173 0.26 16.99 -7.95
C HIS A 173 0.35 17.34 -9.45
N GLU A 174 -0.21 16.52 -10.35
CA GLU A 174 -0.20 16.84 -11.80
C GLU A 174 -0.92 18.15 -12.12
N TYR A 175 -2.02 18.45 -11.42
CA TYR A 175 -2.73 19.71 -11.58
C TYR A 175 -1.85 20.89 -11.19
N LYS A 176 -1.13 20.82 -10.08
CA LYS A 176 -0.21 21.89 -9.66
C LYS A 176 0.94 22.09 -10.64
N VAL A 177 1.45 21.01 -11.23
CA VAL A 177 2.43 21.10 -12.31
C VAL A 177 1.84 21.80 -13.55
N ALA A 178 0.60 21.49 -13.93
CA ALA A 178 -0.10 22.19 -15.01
C ALA A 178 -0.29 23.68 -14.69
N GLU A 179 -0.72 24.00 -13.47
CA GLU A 179 -0.90 25.38 -12.98
C GLU A 179 0.41 26.17 -13.03
N PHE A 180 1.54 25.54 -12.67
CA PHE A 180 2.86 26.12 -12.79
C PHE A 180 3.19 26.50 -14.25
N TYR A 181 2.94 25.59 -15.21
CA TYR A 181 3.16 25.89 -16.64
C TYR A 181 2.22 26.98 -17.17
N GLN A 182 0.99 27.03 -16.68
CA GLN A 182 0.05 28.11 -17.00
C GLN A 182 0.61 29.46 -16.56
N ARG A 183 1.12 29.58 -15.33
CA ARG A 183 1.77 30.81 -14.81
C ARG A 183 3.01 31.20 -15.62
N ARG A 184 3.72 30.22 -16.18
CA ARG A 184 4.87 30.44 -17.08
C ARG A 184 4.47 30.75 -18.53
N GLY A 185 3.18 30.76 -18.84
CA GLY A 185 2.66 31.06 -20.16
C GLY A 185 2.94 29.98 -21.21
N ALA A 186 3.07 28.71 -20.80
CA ALA A 186 3.40 27.57 -21.67
C ALA A 186 2.15 26.69 -21.96
N PRO A 187 1.24 27.10 -22.86
CA PRO A 187 -0.05 26.43 -23.07
C PRO A 187 0.05 24.98 -23.57
N VAL A 188 1.05 24.66 -24.42
CA VAL A 188 1.27 23.27 -24.87
C VAL A 188 1.61 22.35 -23.70
N ALA A 189 2.40 22.83 -22.73
CA ALA A 189 2.72 22.06 -21.54
C ALA A 189 1.50 21.86 -20.63
N VAL A 190 0.66 22.89 -20.50
CA VAL A 190 -0.63 22.80 -19.79
C VAL A 190 -1.51 21.72 -20.40
N ILE A 191 -1.72 21.75 -21.73
CA ILE A 191 -2.53 20.74 -22.44
C ILE A 191 -1.98 19.33 -22.22
N ASN A 192 -0.67 19.14 -22.35
CA ASN A 192 -0.04 17.83 -22.14
C ASN A 192 -0.25 17.31 -20.71
N ARG A 193 -0.07 18.16 -19.70
CA ARG A 193 -0.26 17.81 -18.29
C ARG A 193 -1.72 17.54 -17.96
N SER A 194 -2.64 18.41 -18.38
CA SER A 194 -4.08 18.21 -18.21
C SER A 194 -4.57 16.93 -18.88
N THR A 195 -4.10 16.65 -20.10
CA THR A 195 -4.44 15.41 -20.82
C THR A 195 -3.94 14.17 -20.08
N HIS A 196 -2.71 14.20 -19.57
CA HIS A 196 -2.17 13.10 -18.78
C HIS A 196 -2.96 12.88 -17.49
N LEU A 197 -3.30 13.95 -16.79
CA LEU A 197 -4.10 13.92 -15.57
C LEU A 197 -5.47 13.29 -15.83
N ILE A 198 -6.22 13.79 -16.82
CA ILE A 198 -7.56 13.29 -17.16
C ILE A 198 -7.52 11.80 -17.54
N LYS A 199 -6.54 11.40 -18.35
CA LYS A 199 -6.40 9.99 -18.77
C LYS A 199 -6.02 9.05 -17.64
N THR A 200 -5.25 9.52 -16.66
CA THR A 200 -4.67 8.65 -15.61
C THR A 200 -5.53 8.65 -14.34
N TYR A 201 -6.13 9.79 -14.01
CA TYR A 201 -6.83 10.03 -12.75
C TYR A 201 -8.30 10.44 -12.96
N ASP A 202 -8.96 9.87 -13.97
CA ASP A 202 -10.37 10.11 -14.28
C ASP A 202 -11.31 10.02 -13.05
N GLY A 203 -12.22 10.97 -12.89
CA GLY A 203 -13.09 11.03 -11.70
C GLY A 203 -12.40 11.49 -10.41
N SER A 204 -11.12 11.94 -10.45
CA SER A 204 -10.55 12.71 -9.34
C SER A 204 -11.26 14.05 -9.18
N ASP A 205 -11.23 14.60 -7.96
CA ASP A 205 -11.86 15.86 -7.60
C ASP A 205 -11.36 17.07 -8.41
N VAL A 206 -10.11 17.05 -8.86
CA VAL A 206 -9.46 18.15 -9.60
C VAL A 206 -9.75 18.15 -11.11
N ILE A 207 -10.52 17.19 -11.64
CA ILE A 207 -10.83 17.11 -13.07
C ILE A 207 -11.54 18.37 -13.61
N PRO A 208 -12.58 18.92 -12.95
CA PRO A 208 -13.26 20.11 -13.46
C PRO A 208 -12.31 21.32 -13.63
N ASP A 209 -11.46 21.55 -12.64
CA ASP A 209 -10.51 22.66 -12.65
C ASP A 209 -9.39 22.42 -13.69
N THR A 210 -9.02 21.15 -13.90
CA THR A 210 -8.08 20.74 -14.95
C THR A 210 -8.62 21.02 -16.36
N LEU A 211 -9.93 20.79 -16.58
CA LEU A 211 -10.59 21.11 -17.84
C LEU A 211 -10.61 22.62 -18.11
N VAL A 212 -10.78 23.45 -17.07
CA VAL A 212 -10.66 24.92 -17.17
C VAL A 212 -9.26 25.34 -17.59
N LEU A 213 -8.21 24.79 -16.98
CA LEU A 213 -6.82 25.05 -17.40
C LEU A 213 -6.59 24.66 -18.86
N MET A 214 -7.11 23.51 -19.27
CA MET A 214 -6.97 22.99 -20.63
C MET A 214 -7.70 23.87 -21.65
N ALA A 215 -8.95 24.28 -21.35
CA ALA A 215 -9.73 25.19 -22.17
C ALA A 215 -9.04 26.55 -22.35
N ASN A 216 -8.53 27.13 -21.27
CA ASN A 216 -7.75 28.38 -21.32
C ASN A 216 -6.49 28.25 -22.19
N ALA A 217 -5.81 27.11 -22.14
CA ALA A 217 -4.66 26.84 -22.99
C ALA A 217 -5.04 26.69 -24.48
N TYR A 218 -6.15 26.03 -24.80
CA TYR A 218 -6.68 25.96 -26.17
C TYR A 218 -7.08 27.34 -26.71
N LYS A 219 -7.81 28.13 -25.89
CA LYS A 219 -8.18 29.51 -26.20
C LYS A 219 -6.95 30.35 -26.54
N LYS A 220 -5.90 30.28 -25.71
CA LYS A 220 -4.64 31.01 -25.92
C LYS A 220 -3.91 30.62 -27.21
N LEU A 221 -4.08 29.38 -27.67
CA LEU A 221 -3.49 28.87 -28.91
C LEU A 221 -4.39 29.08 -30.14
N GLY A 222 -5.62 29.59 -29.98
CA GLY A 222 -6.59 29.72 -31.07
C GLY A 222 -7.17 28.39 -31.56
N LEU A 223 -7.13 27.35 -30.73
CA LEU A 223 -7.62 26.01 -31.05
C LEU A 223 -9.12 25.89 -30.70
N GLN A 224 -9.96 26.51 -31.53
CA GLN A 224 -11.39 26.69 -31.26
C GLN A 224 -12.14 25.35 -31.12
N ASP A 225 -11.93 24.40 -32.03
CA ASP A 225 -12.61 23.09 -31.98
C ASP A 225 -12.34 22.36 -30.65
N SER A 226 -11.08 22.34 -30.20
CA SER A 226 -10.68 21.71 -28.95
C SER A 226 -11.21 22.45 -27.71
N LEU A 227 -11.32 23.77 -27.78
CA LEU A 227 -11.97 24.57 -26.74
C LEU A 227 -13.45 24.20 -26.62
N GLU A 228 -14.18 24.18 -27.73
CA GLU A 228 -15.61 23.85 -27.77
C GLU A 228 -15.88 22.42 -27.28
N ASP A 229 -15.06 21.45 -27.71
CA ASP A 229 -15.12 20.09 -27.22
C ASP A 229 -14.90 20.02 -25.69
N THR A 230 -13.95 20.80 -25.16
CA THR A 230 -13.68 20.85 -23.71
C THR A 230 -14.85 21.45 -22.94
N LEU A 231 -15.46 22.53 -23.44
CA LEU A 231 -16.66 23.14 -22.85
C LEU A 231 -17.86 22.19 -22.88
N LYS A 232 -18.00 21.41 -23.96
CA LYS A 232 -19.01 20.36 -24.07
C LYS A 232 -18.79 19.26 -23.03
N VAL A 233 -17.56 18.82 -22.81
CA VAL A 233 -17.24 17.86 -21.74
C VAL A 233 -17.61 18.44 -20.36
N ILE A 234 -17.29 19.71 -20.10
CA ILE A 234 -17.66 20.38 -18.85
C ILE A 234 -19.18 20.39 -18.65
N SER A 235 -19.94 20.83 -19.66
CA SER A 235 -21.40 20.94 -19.57
C SER A 235 -22.11 19.60 -19.39
N LEU A 236 -21.62 18.53 -20.04
CA LEU A 236 -22.21 17.20 -19.94
C LEU A 236 -21.92 16.50 -18.61
N ASN A 237 -20.71 16.66 -18.05
CA ASN A 237 -20.28 15.89 -16.88
C ASN A 237 -20.38 16.68 -15.56
N PHE A 238 -20.39 18.01 -15.61
CA PHE A 238 -20.44 18.86 -14.43
C PHE A 238 -21.56 19.92 -14.51
N PRO A 239 -22.82 19.55 -14.82
CA PRO A 239 -23.88 20.51 -15.12
C PRO A 239 -24.15 21.53 -14.00
N GLY A 240 -23.97 21.13 -12.72
CA GLY A 240 -24.13 22.02 -11.58
C GLY A 240 -22.97 23.03 -11.38
N ARG A 241 -21.78 22.75 -11.92
CA ARG A 241 -20.60 23.64 -11.86
C ARG A 241 -20.32 24.33 -13.19
N ALA A 242 -20.90 23.85 -14.29
CA ALA A 242 -20.61 24.31 -15.65
C ALA A 242 -20.75 25.83 -15.85
N PRO A 243 -21.78 26.52 -15.31
CA PRO A 243 -21.88 27.98 -15.44
C PRO A 243 -20.67 28.72 -14.87
N GLN A 244 -20.26 28.38 -13.63
CA GLN A 244 -19.11 29.00 -12.97
C GLN A 244 -17.80 28.70 -13.70
N LEU A 245 -17.61 27.45 -14.14
CA LEU A 245 -16.38 27.05 -14.84
C LEU A 245 -16.26 27.72 -16.21
N THR A 246 -17.38 27.93 -16.91
CA THR A 246 -17.40 28.60 -18.22
C THR A 246 -17.12 30.10 -18.06
N GLU A 247 -17.72 30.75 -17.07
CA GLU A 247 -17.44 32.15 -16.72
C GLU A 247 -15.96 32.37 -16.39
N GLU A 248 -15.33 31.42 -15.67
CA GLU A 248 -13.89 31.48 -15.39
C GLU A 248 -13.04 31.45 -16.68
N ILE A 249 -13.43 30.66 -17.69
CA ILE A 249 -12.73 30.58 -18.98
C ILE A 249 -12.92 31.86 -19.81
N GLU A 250 -14.10 32.46 -19.74
CA GLU A 250 -14.42 33.69 -20.49
C GLU A 250 -13.69 34.91 -19.94
N SER A 251 -13.53 34.99 -18.62
CA SER A 251 -12.90 36.12 -17.91
C SER A 251 -11.37 36.23 -18.06
N ARG A 252 -10.69 35.19 -18.58
CA ARG A 252 -9.23 35.12 -18.75
C ARG A 252 -8.79 35.26 -20.20
#